data_AF-A0AAW4XJM0-F1
#
_entry.id   AF-A0AAW4XJM0-F1
#
_cell.length_a   1.000
_cell.length_b   1.000
_cell.length_c   1.000
_cell.angle_alpha   90.00
_cell.angle_beta   90.00
_cell.angle_gamma   90.00
#
_symmetry.space_group_name_H-M   'P 1'
#
loop_
_entity.id
_entity.type
_entity.pdbx_description
1 polymer ?
#
loop_
_entity_poly.entity_id
_entity_poly.type
_entity_poly.pdbx_seq_one_letter_code
_entity_poly.pdbx_strand_id
1 'polypeptide(L)'
;MVALPADHRLAAREELDAADLIGERFVVYPAAHGSSVREMTFTVCHSAGFTPVIAREAPDPYSLLALVGAGVGVAVVVASTTDITVTGVRYVPLRNSPVLPIALAWRCDNPAPAVRRVVDVLRAHVN
;
A
#
# COMPACT_ATOMS: atom_id res chain seq x y z
N MET A 1 4.97 -3.72 0.67
CA MET A 1 4.72 -4.91 -0.19
C MET A 1 4.43 -4.43 -1.60
N VAL A 2 4.64 -5.27 -2.61
CA VAL A 2 4.20 -5.04 -3.99
C VAL A 2 3.23 -6.14 -4.38
N ALA A 3 2.05 -5.74 -4.86
CA ALA A 3 1.11 -6.62 -5.54
C ALA A 3 1.47 -6.68 -7.03
N LEU A 4 1.61 -7.90 -7.55
CA LEU A 4 1.98 -8.20 -8.92
C LEU A 4 0.98 -9.17 -9.54
N PRO A 5 0.78 -9.17 -10.86
CA PRO A 5 0.20 -10.32 -11.56
C PRO A 5 0.96 -11.61 -11.20
N ALA A 6 0.26 -12.72 -11.02
CA ALA A 6 0.87 -13.97 -10.55
C ALA A 6 1.88 -14.57 -11.53
N ASP A 7 1.75 -14.28 -12.82
CA ASP A 7 2.64 -14.66 -13.91
C ASP A 7 3.72 -13.60 -14.21
N HIS A 8 3.77 -12.51 -13.45
CA HIS A 8 4.73 -11.44 -13.64
C HIS A 8 6.17 -11.93 -13.39
N ARG A 9 7.14 -11.44 -14.19
CA ARG A 9 8.59 -11.73 -14.06
C ARG A 9 9.11 -11.61 -12.61
N LEU A 10 8.60 -10.60 -11.88
CA LEU A 10 9.02 -10.30 -10.51
C LEU A 10 8.29 -11.11 -9.44
N ALA A 11 7.21 -11.84 -9.78
CA ALA A 11 6.38 -12.57 -8.82
C ALA A 11 7.10 -13.75 -8.15
N ALA A 12 8.14 -14.28 -8.80
CA ALA A 12 8.97 -15.37 -8.29
C ALA A 12 10.08 -14.90 -7.33
N ARG A 13 10.26 -13.58 -7.15
CA ARG A 13 11.29 -13.04 -6.25
C ARG A 13 10.83 -13.21 -4.80
N GLU A 14 11.77 -13.50 -3.90
CA GLU A 14 11.50 -13.53 -2.46
C GLU A 14 11.35 -12.12 -1.86
N GLU A 15 12.06 -11.15 -2.45
CA GLU A 15 12.06 -9.74 -2.07
C GLU A 15 12.46 -8.89 -3.29
N LEU A 16 11.95 -7.66 -3.36
CA LEU A 16 12.24 -6.68 -4.42
C LEU A 16 12.97 -5.47 -3.87
N ASP A 17 13.83 -4.89 -4.69
CA ASP A 17 14.29 -3.52 -4.52
C ASP A 17 13.40 -2.57 -5.32
N ALA A 18 13.25 -1.31 -4.90
CA ALA A 18 12.43 -0.34 -5.63
C ALA A 18 12.90 -0.14 -7.09
N ALA A 19 14.20 -0.31 -7.35
CA ALA A 19 14.78 -0.27 -8.70
C ALA A 19 14.33 -1.42 -9.61
N ASP A 20 13.90 -2.57 -9.06
CA ASP A 20 13.34 -3.67 -9.86
C ASP A 20 12.04 -3.24 -10.58
N LEU A 21 11.37 -2.20 -10.08
CA LEU A 21 10.10 -1.67 -10.61
C LEU A 21 10.28 -0.60 -11.70
N ILE A 22 11.52 -0.28 -12.07
CA ILE A 22 11.78 0.68 -13.16
C ILE A 22 11.20 0.12 -14.47
N GLY A 23 10.39 0.94 -15.15
CA GLY A 23 9.72 0.56 -16.39
C GLY A 23 8.38 -0.15 -16.21
N GLU A 24 8.03 -0.53 -14.98
CA GLU A 24 6.72 -1.11 -14.69
C GLU A 24 5.61 -0.03 -14.72
N ARG A 25 4.39 -0.45 -15.05
CA ARG A 25 3.21 0.43 -15.01
C ARG A 25 2.46 0.20 -13.70
N PHE A 26 1.98 1.27 -13.09
CA PHE A 26 1.41 1.25 -11.75
C PHE A 26 -0.11 1.42 -11.76
N VAL A 27 -0.78 0.61 -10.94
CA VAL A 27 -2.13 0.87 -10.46
C VAL A 27 -2.01 1.60 -9.12
N VAL A 28 -2.60 2.78 -9.00
CA VAL A 28 -2.47 3.64 -7.80
C VAL A 28 -3.83 4.10 -7.30
N TYR A 29 -3.88 4.63 -6.08
CA TYR A 29 -5.07 5.35 -5.61
C TYR A 29 -5.19 6.73 -6.27
N PRO A 30 -6.42 7.29 -6.40
CA PRO A 30 -6.62 8.61 -6.97
C PRO A 30 -5.90 9.72 -6.20
N ALA A 31 -5.39 10.71 -6.92
CA ALA A 31 -4.71 11.88 -6.31
C ALA A 31 -5.67 12.76 -5.48
N ALA A 32 -6.93 12.87 -5.90
CA ALA A 32 -7.89 13.83 -5.35
C ALA A 32 -8.23 13.63 -3.85
N HIS A 33 -7.90 12.49 -3.26
CA HIS A 33 -8.29 12.14 -1.89
C HIS A 33 -7.13 12.08 -0.90
N GLY A 34 -5.92 12.52 -1.29
CA GLY A 34 -4.77 12.61 -0.37
C GLY A 34 -4.34 11.26 0.21
N SER A 35 -4.32 10.19 -0.61
CA SER A 35 -3.95 8.85 -0.15
C SER A 35 -2.48 8.79 0.28
N SER A 36 -2.23 8.53 1.57
CA SER A 36 -0.87 8.34 2.08
C SER A 36 -0.15 7.16 1.41
N VAL A 37 -0.90 6.12 0.99
CA VAL A 37 -0.33 4.99 0.25
C VAL A 37 0.13 5.44 -1.14
N ARG A 38 -0.65 6.29 -1.82
CA ARG A 38 -0.23 6.88 -3.11
C ARG A 38 1.05 7.68 -2.95
N GLU A 39 1.08 8.61 -2.00
CA GLU A 39 2.27 9.42 -1.76
C GLU A 39 3.49 8.57 -1.39
N MET A 40 3.25 7.46 -0.67
CA MET A 40 4.29 6.48 -0.38
C MET A 40 4.81 5.78 -1.63
N THR A 41 3.92 5.35 -2.54
CA THR A 41 4.31 4.76 -3.83
C THR A 41 5.22 5.71 -4.59
N PHE A 42 4.85 6.99 -4.67
CA PHE A 42 5.66 8.01 -5.33
C PHE A 42 7.01 8.19 -4.63
N THR A 43 7.03 8.25 -3.30
CA THR A 43 8.26 8.38 -2.51
C THR A 43 9.22 7.21 -2.76
N VAL A 44 8.70 5.97 -2.73
CA VAL A 44 9.47 4.75 -3.02
C VAL A 44 10.11 4.84 -4.41
N CYS A 45 9.32 5.17 -5.43
CA CYS A 45 9.83 5.26 -6.80
C CYS A 45 10.88 6.37 -6.95
N HIS A 46 10.60 7.57 -6.41
CA HIS A 46 11.53 8.71 -6.47
C HIS A 46 12.84 8.41 -5.75
N SER A 47 12.80 7.71 -4.62
CA SER A 47 14.01 7.31 -3.89
C SER A 47 14.90 6.35 -4.69
N ALA A 48 14.31 5.61 -5.63
CA ALA A 48 15.02 4.76 -6.59
C ALA A 48 15.34 5.47 -7.92
N GLY A 49 15.07 6.78 -8.03
CA GLY A 49 15.46 7.60 -9.18
C GLY A 49 14.48 7.59 -10.35
N PHE A 50 13.22 7.20 -10.15
CA PHE A 50 12.22 7.21 -11.24
C PHE A 50 10.83 7.69 -10.79
N THR A 51 10.03 8.14 -11.74
CA THR A 51 8.62 8.49 -11.52
C THR A 51 7.73 7.36 -12.03
N PRO A 52 6.75 6.88 -11.25
CA PRO A 52 5.91 5.75 -11.67
C PRO A 52 5.02 6.14 -12.85
N VAL A 53 4.94 5.27 -13.85
CA VAL A 53 4.00 5.44 -14.97
C VAL A 53 2.63 4.91 -14.56
N ILE A 54 1.66 5.79 -14.35
CA ILE A 54 0.31 5.38 -13.95
C ILE A 54 -0.42 4.73 -15.13
N ALA A 55 -0.77 3.45 -15.01
CA ALA A 55 -1.68 2.76 -15.93
C ALA A 55 -3.14 3.06 -15.61
N ARG A 56 -3.53 2.93 -14.33
CA ARG A 56 -4.89 3.17 -13.85
C ARG A 56 -4.92 3.65 -12.42
N GLU A 57 -5.97 4.39 -12.11
CA GLU A 57 -6.35 4.69 -10.74
C GLU A 57 -7.49 3.76 -10.30
N ALA A 58 -7.48 3.33 -9.04
CA ALA A 58 -8.51 2.49 -8.45
C ALA A 58 -8.93 3.03 -7.08
N PRO A 59 -10.24 3.11 -6.78
CA PRO A 59 -10.72 3.84 -5.61
C PRO A 59 -10.50 3.11 -4.27
N ASP A 60 -10.31 1.79 -4.30
CA ASP A 60 -10.25 0.95 -3.11
C ASP A 60 -9.29 -0.25 -3.32
N PRO A 61 -8.86 -0.94 -2.24
CA PRO A 61 -7.94 -2.07 -2.34
C PRO A 61 -8.44 -3.22 -3.23
N TYR A 62 -9.74 -3.55 -3.23
CA TYR A 62 -10.26 -4.67 -4.04
C TYR A 62 -10.22 -4.35 -5.53
N SER A 63 -10.66 -3.14 -5.91
CA SER A 63 -10.57 -2.66 -7.29
C SER A 63 -9.12 -2.59 -7.77
N LEU A 64 -8.21 -2.12 -6.92
CA LEU A 64 -6.77 -2.07 -7.21
C LEU A 64 -6.21 -3.47 -7.47
N LEU A 65 -6.49 -4.42 -6.57
CA LEU A 65 -6.01 -5.80 -6.69
C LEU A 65 -6.64 -6.53 -7.87
N ALA A 66 -7.90 -6.26 -8.21
CA ALA A 66 -8.54 -6.81 -9.40
C ALA A 66 -7.83 -6.37 -10.70
N LEU A 67 -7.43 -5.09 -10.79
CA LEU A 67 -6.67 -4.60 -11.94
C LEU A 67 -5.25 -5.20 -11.99
N VAL A 68 -4.60 -5.37 -10.84
CA VAL A 68 -3.31 -6.07 -10.76
C VAL A 68 -3.45 -7.51 -11.23
N GLY A 69 -4.44 -8.26 -10.72
CA GLY A 69 -4.68 -9.65 -11.11
C GLY A 69 -5.05 -9.81 -12.59
N ALA A 70 -5.64 -8.77 -13.19
CA ALA A 70 -5.93 -8.69 -14.63
C ALA A 70 -4.73 -8.26 -15.49
N GLY A 71 -3.54 -8.04 -14.90
CA GLY A 71 -2.33 -7.69 -15.65
C GLY A 71 -2.22 -6.22 -16.06
N VAL A 72 -3.04 -5.31 -15.52
CA VAL A 72 -3.03 -3.88 -15.89
C VAL A 72 -1.74 -3.17 -15.42
N GLY A 73 -1.16 -3.64 -14.33
CA GLY A 73 0.06 -3.10 -13.75
C GLY A 73 0.37 -3.69 -12.39
N VAL A 74 1.36 -3.10 -11.72
CA VAL A 74 1.80 -3.44 -10.36
C VAL A 74 1.28 -2.41 -9.36
N ALA A 75 1.25 -2.73 -8.06
CA ALA A 75 0.87 -1.76 -7.04
C ALA A 75 1.72 -1.90 -5.78
N VAL A 76 2.17 -0.77 -5.22
CA VAL A 76 2.70 -0.74 -3.85
C VAL A 76 1.52 -0.75 -2.88
N VAL A 77 1.55 -1.67 -1.92
CA VAL A 77 0.48 -1.87 -0.94
C VAL A 77 1.06 -1.99 0.48
N VAL A 78 0.20 -1.74 1.47
CA VAL A 78 0.53 -1.94 2.89
C VAL A 78 0.43 -3.41 3.27
N ALA A 79 1.11 -3.81 4.34
CA ALA A 79 1.15 -5.20 4.79
C ALA A 79 -0.25 -5.79 5.02
N SER A 80 -1.16 -5.04 5.65
CA SER A 80 -2.54 -5.52 5.90
C SER A 80 -3.34 -5.80 4.62
N THR A 81 -2.93 -5.26 3.46
CA THR A 81 -3.58 -5.56 2.18
C THR A 81 -3.34 -7.01 1.77
N THR A 82 -2.29 -7.68 2.27
CA THR A 82 -2.00 -9.08 1.91
C THR A 82 -3.00 -10.07 2.47
N ASP A 83 -3.81 -9.67 3.45
CA ASP A 83 -4.92 -10.48 3.97
C ASP A 83 -6.07 -10.61 2.94
N ILE A 84 -6.09 -9.75 1.93
CA ILE A 84 -7.05 -9.83 0.82
C ILE A 84 -6.54 -10.82 -0.22
N THR A 85 -7.29 -11.89 -0.47
CA THR A 85 -6.99 -12.85 -1.53
C THR A 85 -7.77 -12.51 -2.80
N VAL A 86 -7.04 -12.20 -3.88
CA VAL A 86 -7.60 -12.00 -5.23
C VAL A 86 -6.89 -12.93 -6.20
N THR A 87 -7.67 -13.61 -7.04
CA THR A 87 -7.14 -14.51 -8.08
C THR A 87 -6.15 -13.77 -8.98
N GLY A 88 -5.01 -14.41 -9.26
CA GLY A 88 -4.00 -13.85 -10.15
C GLY A 88 -3.12 -12.78 -9.52
N VAL A 89 -3.19 -12.56 -8.20
CA VAL A 89 -2.29 -11.63 -7.50
C VAL A 89 -1.25 -12.38 -6.66
N ARG A 90 0.01 -11.96 -6.79
CA ARG A 90 1.11 -12.35 -5.91
C ARG A 90 1.59 -11.12 -5.14
N TYR A 91 1.81 -11.29 -3.84
CA TYR A 91 2.44 -10.27 -3.00
C TYR A 91 3.91 -10.60 -2.78
N VAL A 92 4.78 -9.62 -3.03
CA VAL A 92 6.22 -9.75 -2.80
C VAL A 92 6.69 -8.63 -1.85
N PRO A 93 7.50 -8.94 -0.83
CA PRO A 93 8.16 -7.95 0.01
C PRO A 93 8.96 -6.93 -0.79
N LEU A 94 8.97 -5.68 -0.33
CA LEU A 94 9.79 -4.62 -0.89
C LEU A 94 10.82 -4.23 0.18
N ARG A 95 12.11 -4.36 -0.14
CA ARG A 95 13.22 -4.02 0.73
C ARG A 95 13.14 -2.55 1.13
N ASN A 96 13.49 -2.26 2.39
CA ASN A 96 13.49 -0.91 2.96
C ASN A 96 12.13 -0.21 2.77
N SER A 97 11.03 -0.98 2.82
CA SER A 97 9.69 -0.41 2.72
C SER A 97 9.46 0.62 3.82
N PRO A 98 9.04 1.85 3.46
CA PRO A 98 8.70 2.86 4.44
C PRO A 98 7.47 2.46 5.26
N VAL A 99 7.46 2.87 6.52
CA VAL A 99 6.37 2.59 7.46
C VAL A 99 5.31 3.67 7.35
N LEU A 100 4.05 3.26 7.15
CA LEU A 100 2.90 4.16 7.24
C LEU A 100 2.36 4.13 8.68
N PRO A 101 2.48 5.23 9.44
CA PRO A 101 1.98 5.27 10.80
C PRO A 101 0.45 5.26 10.80
N ILE A 102 -0.13 4.46 11.69
CA ILE A 102 -1.54 4.53 12.02
C ILE A 102 -1.66 5.36 13.29
N ALA A 103 -2.52 6.37 13.26
CA ALA A 103 -2.72 7.28 14.37
C ALA A 103 -4.20 7.38 14.75
N LEU A 104 -4.46 7.55 16.05
CA LEU A 104 -5.76 7.94 16.56
C LEU A 104 -5.74 9.45 16.84
N ALA A 105 -6.73 10.17 16.33
CA ALA A 105 -6.88 11.61 16.55
C ALA A 105 -8.23 11.92 17.20
N TRP A 106 -8.23 12.81 18.19
CA TRP A 106 -9.43 13.32 18.84
C TRP A 106 -9.21 14.77 19.28
N ARG A 107 -10.29 15.50 19.52
CA ARG A 107 -10.19 16.85 20.09
C ARG A 107 -9.71 16.76 21.54
N CYS A 108 -8.74 17.60 21.91
CA CYS A 108 -8.18 17.62 23.27
C CYS A 108 -9.23 17.90 24.36
N ASP A 109 -10.31 18.59 24.02
CA ASP A 109 -11.41 18.94 24.92
C ASP A 109 -12.59 17.96 24.87
N ASN A 110 -12.46 16.80 24.21
CA ASN A 110 -13.54 15.82 24.12
C ASN A 110 -13.81 15.14 25.48
N PRO A 111 -15.00 15.31 26.08
CA PRO A 111 -15.29 14.76 27.41
C PRO A 111 -15.76 13.30 27.38
N ALA A 112 -16.00 12.71 26.20
CA ALA A 112 -16.63 11.40 26.09
C ALA A 112 -15.77 10.27 26.68
N PRO A 113 -16.26 9.51 27.68
CA PRO A 113 -15.52 8.39 28.26
C PRO A 113 -15.12 7.32 27.24
N ALA A 114 -15.89 7.19 26.15
CA ALA A 114 -15.60 6.26 25.06
C ALA A 114 -14.23 6.51 24.41
N VAL A 115 -13.81 7.77 24.24
CA VAL A 115 -12.50 8.09 23.65
C VAL A 115 -11.38 7.57 24.54
N ARG A 116 -11.46 7.82 25.85
CA ARG A 116 -10.50 7.30 26.83
C ARG A 116 -10.45 5.78 26.80
N ARG A 117 -11.63 5.13 26.74
CA ARG A 117 -11.69 3.66 26.71
C ARG A 117 -11.02 3.08 25.47
N VAL A 118 -11.23 3.67 24.29
CA VAL A 118 -10.56 3.25 23.05
C VAL A 118 -9.04 3.45 23.15
N VAL A 119 -8.59 4.59 23.67
CA VAL A 119 -7.16 4.88 23.89
C VAL A 119 -6.53 3.84 24.82
N ASP A 120 -7.19 3.49 25.93
CA ASP A 120 -6.69 2.52 26.88
C ASP A 120 -6.60 1.11 26.28
N VAL A 121 -7.60 0.70 25.48
CA VAL A 121 -7.56 -0.58 24.75
C VAL A 121 -6.39 -0.62 23.79
N LEU A 122 -6.17 0.44 23.01
CA LEU A 122 -5.06 0.50 22.04
C LEU A 122 -3.70 0.49 22.74
N ARG A 123 -3.52 1.25 23.83
CA ARG A 123 -2.27 1.24 24.61
C ARG A 123 -1.91 -0.13 25.18
N ALA A 124 -2.91 -0.97 25.47
CA ALA A 124 -2.66 -2.33 25.96
C ALA A 124 -2.25 -3.32 24.85
N HIS A 125 -2.43 -2.97 23.56
CA HIS A 125 -2.20 -3.85 22.42
C HIS A 125 -1.15 -3.33 21.42
N VAL A 126 -0.70 -2.08 21.56
CA VAL A 126 0.38 -1.48 20.78
C VAL A 126 1.62 -1.42 21.67
N ASN A 127 2.57 -2.33 21.43
CA ASN A 127 3.91 -2.29 22.02
C ASN A 127 4.76 -1.22 21.34
#